data_AF-A0A519IH46-F1
#
_entry.id   AF-A0A519IH46-F1
#
_cell.length_a   1.000
_cell.length_b   1.000
_cell.length_c   1.000
_cell.angle_alpha   90.00
_cell.angle_beta   90.00
_cell.angle_gamma   90.00
#
_symmetry.space_group_name_H-M   'P 1'
#
loop_
_entity.id
_entity.type
_entity.pdbx_description
1 polymer ?
#
loop_
_entity_poly.entity_id
_entity_poly.type
_entity_poly.pdbx_seq_one_letter_code
_entity_poly.pdbx_strand_id
1 'polypeptide(L)'
;MSIQTDDFAPAPRVVSAAPESSREEALERALRPKHLDDYVGQTKAREQLEIFIGAARKRREALDHVLLFGPPGLGKTTLSHIIAAELGVNLRQTSGPVLEKPKDLAAILTNLEK
;
A
#
# COMPACT_ATOMS: atom_id res chain seq x y z
N MET A 1 -24.85 -6.65 -19.75
CA MET A 1 -23.57 -6.01 -20.11
C MET A 1 -22.48 -6.72 -19.33
N SER A 2 -21.77 -7.66 -19.95
CA SER A 2 -20.61 -8.33 -19.34
C SER A 2 -19.45 -7.34 -19.34
N ILE A 3 -18.94 -7.02 -18.17
CA ILE A 3 -17.69 -6.27 -18.03
C ILE A 3 -16.58 -7.16 -18.59
N GLN A 4 -16.04 -6.80 -19.76
CA GLN A 4 -14.81 -7.40 -20.25
C GLN A 4 -13.68 -6.88 -19.37
N THR A 5 -13.14 -7.75 -18.53
CA THR A 5 -11.90 -7.47 -17.81
C THR A 5 -10.76 -7.65 -18.80
N ASP A 6 -10.02 -6.58 -19.08
CA ASP A 6 -8.74 -6.66 -19.78
C ASP A 6 -7.84 -7.67 -19.05
N ASP A 7 -7.31 -8.65 -19.78
CA ASP A 7 -6.44 -9.69 -19.25
C ASP A 7 -5.02 -9.13 -19.06
N PHE A 8 -4.81 -8.45 -17.92
CA PHE A 8 -3.51 -7.88 -17.53
C PHE A 8 -2.56 -8.94 -16.94
N ALA A 9 -2.55 -10.18 -17.46
CA ALA A 9 -1.64 -11.21 -16.99
C ALA A 9 -0.18 -10.72 -17.12
N PRO A 10 0.54 -10.47 -16.01
CA PRO A 10 1.91 -9.99 -16.10
C PRO A 10 2.78 -11.09 -16.68
N ALA A 11 3.65 -10.74 -17.63
CA ALA A 11 4.63 -11.66 -18.19
C ALA A 11 5.46 -12.33 -17.06
N PRO A 12 5.80 -13.63 -17.18
CA PRO A 12 6.52 -14.35 -16.15
C PRO A 12 7.84 -13.66 -15.85
N ARG A 13 7.99 -13.26 -14.59
CA ARG A 13 9.14 -12.50 -14.08
C ARG A 13 10.33 -13.44 -13.88
N VAL A 14 11.43 -13.21 -14.60
CA VAL A 14 12.66 -14.03 -14.55
C VAL A 14 13.41 -13.91 -13.21
N VAL A 15 13.27 -12.78 -12.49
CA VAL A 15 13.88 -12.55 -11.17
C VAL A 15 12.83 -12.04 -10.21
N SER A 16 12.46 -12.83 -9.20
CA SER A 16 11.53 -12.40 -8.13
C SER A 16 12.33 -11.85 -6.94
N ALA A 17 11.79 -10.82 -6.28
CA ALA A 17 12.35 -10.28 -5.05
C ALA A 17 11.73 -11.00 -3.83
N ALA A 18 11.62 -12.32 -3.91
CA ALA A 18 11.12 -13.11 -2.78
C ALA A 18 12.26 -13.23 -1.75
N PRO A 19 12.03 -12.90 -0.47
CA PRO A 19 13.06 -13.03 0.56
C PRO A 19 13.45 -14.51 0.73
N GLU A 20 14.75 -14.78 0.88
CA GLU A 20 15.27 -16.14 1.13
C GLU A 20 15.13 -16.54 2.61
N SER A 21 15.00 -15.56 3.52
CA SER A 21 14.82 -15.80 4.95
C SER A 21 13.99 -14.73 5.65
N SER A 22 13.43 -15.07 6.81
CA SER A 22 12.74 -14.11 7.68
C SER A 22 13.66 -12.99 8.19
N ARG A 23 14.96 -13.27 8.37
CA ARG A 23 15.96 -12.28 8.76
C ARG A 23 16.19 -11.26 7.65
N GLU A 24 16.29 -11.73 6.41
CA GLU A 24 16.42 -10.86 5.25
C GLU A 24 15.18 -9.97 5.08
N GLU A 25 13.98 -10.54 5.20
CA GLU A 25 12.74 -9.77 5.13
C GLU A 25 12.67 -8.68 6.21
N ALA A 26 13.11 -8.98 7.43
CA ALA A 26 13.17 -8.01 8.52
C ALA A 26 14.17 -6.87 8.23
N LEU A 27 15.35 -7.20 7.68
CA LEU A 27 16.35 -6.22 7.25
C LEU A 27 15.81 -5.34 6.12
N GLU A 28 15.20 -5.93 5.10
CA GLU A 28 14.62 -5.19 3.97
C GLU A 28 13.55 -4.21 4.45
N ARG A 29 12.66 -4.65 5.36
CA ARG A 29 11.66 -3.76 5.97
C ARG A 29 12.29 -2.60 6.75
N ALA A 30 13.39 -2.85 7.46
CA ALA A 30 14.10 -1.80 8.20
C ALA A 30 14.76 -0.76 7.27
N LEU A 31 15.09 -1.13 6.03
CA LEU A 31 15.67 -0.24 5.02
C LEU A 31 14.63 0.57 4.26
N ARG A 32 13.33 0.25 4.38
CA ARG A 32 12.28 0.99 3.68
C ARG A 32 12.15 2.41 4.24
N PRO A 33 11.96 3.42 3.37
CA PRO A 33 11.70 4.79 3.80
C PRO A 33 10.44 4.88 4.66
N LYS A 34 10.49 5.76 5.67
CA LYS A 34 9.40 5.94 6.65
C LYS A 34 8.57 7.17 6.37
N HIS A 35 9.18 8.22 5.82
CA HIS A 35 8.53 9.47 5.49
C HIS A 35 8.44 9.66 3.98
N LEU A 36 7.50 10.51 3.56
CA LEU A 36 7.30 10.79 2.14
C LEU A 36 8.52 11.48 1.51
N ASP A 37 9.23 12.29 2.29
CA ASP A 37 10.45 12.98 1.87
C ASP A 37 11.62 12.02 1.60
N ASP A 38 11.65 10.88 2.29
CA ASP A 38 12.66 9.82 2.10
C ASP A 38 12.35 8.96 0.86
N TYR A 39 11.16 9.09 0.26
CA TYR A 39 10.75 8.29 -0.87
C TYR A 39 11.37 8.82 -2.18
N VAL A 40 12.30 8.05 -2.72
CA VAL A 40 13.07 8.41 -3.92
C VAL A 40 12.32 8.03 -5.20
N GLY A 41 12.23 8.99 -6.12
CA GLY A 41 11.55 8.82 -7.41
C GLY A 41 10.04 9.01 -7.31
N GLN A 42 9.31 8.58 -8.35
CA GLN A 42 7.85 8.71 -8.45
C GLN A 42 7.32 10.13 -8.15
N THR A 43 8.04 11.16 -8.60
CA THR A 43 7.79 12.58 -8.25
C THR A 43 6.33 12.98 -8.35
N LYS A 44 5.65 12.61 -9.45
CA LYS A 44 4.23 12.90 -9.65
C LYS A 44 3.33 12.30 -8.57
N ALA A 45 3.54 11.03 -8.22
CA ALA A 45 2.76 10.36 -7.18
C ALA A 45 3.06 10.95 -5.81
N ARG A 46 4.32 11.29 -5.55
CA ARG A 46 4.75 11.93 -4.29
C ARG A 46 4.07 13.29 -4.09
N GLU A 47 4.10 14.16 -5.08
CA GLU A 47 3.46 15.48 -5.05
C GLU A 47 1.94 15.37 -4.83
N GLN A 48 1.28 14.43 -5.52
CA GLN A 48 -0.15 14.19 -5.32
C GLN A 48 -0.45 13.73 -3.88
N LEU A 49 0.31 12.76 -3.35
CA LEU A 49 0.13 12.28 -1.99
C LEU A 49 0.39 13.37 -0.96
N GLU A 50 1.42 14.20 -1.15
CA GLU A 50 1.71 15.34 -0.28
C GLU A 50 0.51 16.29 -0.16
N ILE A 51 -0.12 16.62 -1.29
CA ILE A 51 -1.32 17.47 -1.32
C ILE A 51 -2.48 16.80 -0.58
N PHE A 52 -2.79 15.53 -0.87
CA PHE A 52 -3.93 14.84 -0.27
C PHE A 52 -3.76 14.58 1.22
N ILE A 53 -2.58 14.14 1.66
CA ILE A 53 -2.25 13.94 3.07
C ILE A 53 -2.30 15.27 3.81
N GLY A 54 -1.69 16.32 3.26
CA GLY A 54 -1.71 17.65 3.85
C GLY A 54 -3.14 18.19 4.00
N ALA A 55 -4.00 17.95 3.00
CA ALA A 55 -5.40 18.35 3.06
C ALA A 55 -6.19 17.58 4.12
N ALA A 56 -6.06 16.24 4.17
CA ALA A 56 -6.73 15.40 5.17
C ALA A 56 -6.31 15.78 6.60
N ARG A 57 -5.01 16.00 6.84
CA ARG A 57 -4.49 16.46 8.14
C ARG A 57 -5.05 17.81 8.55
N LYS A 58 -5.10 18.78 7.63
CA LYS A 58 -5.67 20.12 7.90
C LYS A 58 -7.15 20.04 8.26
N ARG A 59 -7.92 19.16 7.59
CA ARG A 59 -9.34 18.94 7.88
C ARG A 59 -9.59 18.08 9.14
N ARG A 60 -8.57 17.35 9.62
CA ARG A 60 -8.69 16.35 10.70
C ARG A 60 -9.69 15.25 10.32
N GLU A 61 -9.62 14.81 9.08
CA GLU A 61 -10.46 13.76 8.51
C GLU A 61 -9.60 12.61 7.97
N ALA A 62 -10.25 11.49 7.67
CA ALA A 62 -9.60 10.40 6.97
C ALA A 62 -9.15 10.86 5.56
N LEU A 63 -8.04 10.30 5.10
CA LEU A 63 -7.64 10.40 3.70
C LEU A 63 -8.66 9.62 2.84
N ASP A 64 -8.99 10.17 1.67
CA ASP A 64 -9.80 9.46 0.68
C ASP A 64 -9.13 8.13 0.28
N HIS A 65 -9.93 7.17 -0.19
CA HIS A 65 -9.41 5.85 -0.58
C HIS A 65 -8.39 5.97 -1.73
N VAL A 66 -7.23 5.35 -1.54
CA VAL A 66 -6.10 5.40 -2.49
C VAL A 66 -5.93 4.05 -3.18
N LEU A 67 -5.87 4.06 -4.51
CA LEU A 67 -5.47 2.92 -5.33
C LEU A 67 -4.05 3.13 -5.88
N LEU A 68 -3.10 2.31 -5.42
CA LEU A 68 -1.73 2.29 -5.95
C LEU A 68 -1.62 1.22 -7.05
N PHE A 69 -1.45 1.66 -8.30
CA PHE A 69 -1.34 0.78 -9.46
C PHE A 69 0.06 0.83 -10.08
N GLY A 70 0.58 -0.33 -10.50
CA GLY A 70 1.82 -0.43 -11.25
C GLY A 70 2.51 -1.79 -11.10
N PRO A 71 3.56 -2.07 -11.90
CA PRO A 71 4.36 -3.29 -11.82
C PRO A 71 4.86 -3.66 -10.40
N PRO A 72 5.16 -4.95 -10.13
CA PRO A 72 5.68 -5.35 -8.82
C PRO A 72 7.07 -4.75 -8.56
N GLY A 73 7.38 -4.43 -7.30
CA GLY A 73 8.68 -3.87 -6.90
C GLY A 73 8.80 -2.34 -6.97
N LEU A 74 7.76 -1.62 -7.40
CA LEU A 74 7.77 -0.14 -7.45
C LEU A 74 7.43 0.56 -6.12
N GLY A 75 7.57 -0.13 -4.99
CA GLY A 75 7.34 0.49 -3.67
C GLY A 75 5.89 0.75 -3.27
N LYS A 76 4.90 0.10 -3.91
CA LYS A 76 3.46 0.27 -3.55
C LYS A 76 3.18 -0.01 -2.08
N THR A 77 3.65 -1.15 -1.55
CA THR A 77 3.51 -1.49 -0.13
C THR A 77 4.23 -0.48 0.75
N THR A 78 5.42 -0.02 0.34
CA THR A 78 6.17 1.03 1.05
C THR A 78 5.39 2.33 1.13
N LEU A 79 4.78 2.78 0.03
CA LEU A 79 3.94 3.99 0.01
C LEU A 79 2.73 3.85 0.94
N SER A 80 2.09 2.68 1.04
CA SER A 80 1.00 2.46 2.00
C SER A 80 1.46 2.63 3.46
N HIS A 81 2.67 2.19 3.80
CA HIS A 81 3.26 2.41 5.12
C HIS A 81 3.58 3.88 5.37
N ILE A 82 4.14 4.58 4.37
CA ILE A 82 4.42 6.01 4.46
C ILE A 82 3.12 6.80 4.68
N ILE A 83 2.06 6.52 3.93
CA ILE A 83 0.76 7.19 4.10
C ILE A 83 0.24 7.05 5.54
N ALA A 84 0.30 5.85 6.11
CA ALA A 84 -0.11 5.61 7.48
C ALA A 84 0.78 6.37 8.49
N ALA A 85 2.09 6.39 8.28
CA ALA A 85 3.04 7.11 9.11
C ALA A 85 2.82 8.63 9.09
N GLU A 86 2.61 9.23 7.91
CA GLU A 86 2.34 10.66 7.74
C GLU A 86 1.01 11.10 8.38
N LEU A 87 0.01 10.21 8.37
CA LEU A 87 -1.28 10.43 9.01
C LEU A 87 -1.27 10.10 10.51
N GLY A 88 -0.21 9.45 11.02
CA GLY A 88 -0.11 9.06 12.43
C GLY A 88 -1.10 7.97 12.84
N VAL A 89 -1.47 7.07 11.92
CA VAL A 89 -2.49 6.02 12.14
C VAL A 89 -1.90 4.62 11.97
N ASN A 90 -2.62 3.62 12.48
CA ASN A 90 -2.26 2.21 12.28
C ASN A 90 -2.54 1.75 10.85
N LEU A 91 -1.68 0.86 10.32
CA LEU A 91 -1.91 0.18 9.05
C LEU A 91 -2.29 -1.29 9.29
N ARG A 92 -3.45 -1.70 8.77
CA ARG A 92 -3.85 -3.12 8.69
C ARG A 92 -3.63 -3.61 7.26
N GLN A 93 -2.71 -4.55 7.08
CA GLN A 93 -2.40 -5.15 5.78
C GLN A 93 -3.15 -6.48 5.60
N THR A 94 -3.67 -6.72 4.41
CA THR A 94 -4.23 -8.00 3.98
C THR A 94 -3.94 -8.21 2.49
N SER A 95 -4.25 -9.38 1.94
CA SER A 95 -4.16 -9.67 0.52
C SER A 95 -5.48 -10.24 0.00
N GLY A 96 -5.76 -10.06 -1.29
CA GLY A 96 -6.97 -10.59 -1.92
C GLY A 96 -7.18 -12.09 -1.68
N PRO A 97 -6.17 -12.95 -1.88
CA PRO A 97 -6.30 -14.39 -1.62
C PRO A 97 -6.63 -14.75 -0.17
N VAL A 98 -6.30 -13.90 0.81
CA VAL A 98 -6.64 -14.13 2.23
C VAL A 98 -8.12 -13.80 2.51
N LEU A 99 -8.76 -13.00 1.65
CA LEU A 99 -10.16 -12.60 1.77
C LEU A 99 -11.06 -13.52 0.92
N GLU A 100 -11.18 -14.77 1.32
CA GLU A 100 -11.97 -15.77 0.56
C GLU A 100 -13.48 -15.60 0.73
N LYS A 101 -13.93 -15.19 1.92
CA LYS A 101 -15.35 -15.09 2.26
C LYS A 101 -15.71 -13.66 2.67
N PRO A 102 -16.94 -13.20 2.41
CA PRO A 102 -17.41 -11.88 2.87
C PRO A 102 -17.24 -11.66 4.38
N LYS A 103 -17.31 -12.73 5.18
CA LYS A 103 -17.11 -12.68 6.64
C LYS A 103 -15.68 -12.28 7.04
N ASP A 104 -14.68 -12.61 6.23
CA ASP A 104 -13.28 -12.31 6.54
C ASP A 104 -13.03 -10.80 6.45
N LEU A 105 -13.60 -10.15 5.43
CA LEU A 105 -13.58 -8.70 5.30
C LEU A 105 -14.38 -8.02 6.42
N ALA A 106 -15.57 -8.52 6.72
CA ALA A 106 -16.40 -7.98 7.80
C ALA A 106 -15.65 -7.98 9.14
N ALA A 107 -14.95 -9.07 9.47
CA ALA A 107 -14.16 -9.19 10.70
C ALA A 107 -13.02 -8.17 10.78
N ILE A 108 -12.36 -7.87 9.65
CA ILE A 108 -11.30 -6.84 9.60
C ILE A 108 -11.92 -5.46 9.85
N LEU A 109 -13.03 -5.15 9.19
CA LEU A 109 -13.66 -3.83 9.28
C LEU A 109 -14.26 -3.57 10.66
N THR A 110 -14.84 -4.57 11.33
CA THR A 110 -15.38 -4.41 12.69
C THR A 110 -14.30 -4.23 13.75
N ASN A 111 -13.07 -4.66 13.48
CA ASN A 111 -11.92 -4.53 14.37
C ASN A 111 -11.09 -3.27 14.09
N LEU A 112 -11.51 -2.41 13.16
CA LEU A 112 -10.92 -1.08 12.99
C LEU A 112 -11.43 -0.20 14.15
N GLU A 113 -10.58 -0.04 15.17
CA GLU A 113 -10.82 0.92 16.25
C GLU A 113 -10.94 2.35 15.68
N LYS A 114 -11.75 3.18 16.35
CA LYS A 114 -11.97 4.60 15.98
C LYS A 114 -10.75 5.46 16.24
#